data_AF-A0A170Q186-F1
#
_entry.id   AF-A0A170Q186-F1
#
_cell.length_a   1.000
_cell.length_b   1.000
_cell.length_c   1.000
_cell.angle_alpha   90.00
_cell.angle_beta   90.00
_cell.angle_gamma   90.00
#
_symmetry.space_group_name_H-M   'P 1'
#
loop_
_entity.id
_entity.type
_entity.pdbx_description
1 polymer ?
#
loop_
_entity_poly.entity_id
_entity_poly.type
_entity_poly.pdbx_seq_one_letter_code
_entity_poly.pdbx_strand_id
1 'polypeptide(L)'
;MCRENRNASGIVARIAGDVVGADNFLPNMGTDDYLSCLSRAALEGSCKDTPVLPRQKVKDTRIALVEHFREGRFVHPAALFAPDKVALLSWLAKNAVAEDDAADDQVEDPEAGDTDDGEVLDDEAFREAAE
;
A
#
# COMPACT_ATOMS: atom_id res chain seq x y z
N MET A 1 12.01 12.60 -2.10
CA MET A 1 12.62 11.33 -1.65
C MET A 1 11.57 10.56 -0.87
N CYS A 2 10.86 9.65 -1.53
CA CYS A 2 9.94 8.73 -0.84
C CYS A 2 10.78 7.83 0.06
N ARG A 3 10.60 7.99 1.37
CA ARG A 3 11.25 7.14 2.36
C ARG A 3 10.50 5.82 2.38
N GLU A 4 11.13 4.74 1.93
CA GLU A 4 10.61 3.40 2.17
C GLU A 4 10.44 3.24 3.69
N ASN A 5 9.26 2.78 4.13
CA ASN A 5 8.93 2.43 5.52
C ASN A 5 8.46 3.52 6.50
N ARG A 6 7.94 4.68 6.07
CA ARG A 6 7.29 5.55 7.09
C ARG A 6 6.02 4.90 7.68
N ASN A 7 5.26 4.17 6.87
CA ASN A 7 4.02 3.47 7.26
C ASN A 7 3.91 2.11 6.55
N ALA A 8 4.99 1.33 6.46
CA ALA A 8 4.91 0.03 5.78
C ALA A 8 3.88 -0.86 6.49
N SER A 9 2.74 -1.13 5.84
CA SER A 9 1.81 -2.16 6.30
C SER A 9 2.58 -3.47 6.41
N GLY A 10 2.42 -4.17 7.55
CA GLY A 10 3.10 -5.43 7.81
C GLY A 10 2.85 -6.46 6.70
N ILE A 11 3.72 -7.47 6.61
CA ILE A 11 3.68 -8.41 5.48
C ILE A 11 2.34 -9.14 5.32
N VAL A 12 1.65 -9.42 6.41
CA VAL A 12 0.30 -10.02 6.39
C VAL A 12 -0.70 -9.10 5.69
N ALA A 13 -0.69 -7.80 6.00
CA ALA A 13 -1.57 -6.83 5.35
C ALA A 13 -1.24 -6.66 3.85
N ARG A 14 0.04 -6.78 3.47
CA ARG A 14 0.49 -6.78 2.07
C ARG A 14 -0.02 -8.00 1.30
N ILE A 15 0.08 -9.20 1.90
CA ILE A 15 -0.47 -10.43 1.32
C ILE A 15 -1.98 -10.32 1.15
N ALA A 16 -2.70 -9.85 2.17
CA ALA A 16 -4.14 -9.65 2.08
C ALA A 16 -4.50 -8.67 0.95
N GLY A 17 -3.78 -7.55 0.84
CA GLY A 17 -3.92 -6.57 -0.24
C GLY A 17 -3.68 -7.18 -1.63
N ASP A 18 -2.64 -7.98 -1.78
CA ASP A 18 -2.33 -8.69 -3.03
C ASP A 18 -3.44 -9.68 -3.42
N VAL A 19 -3.92 -10.48 -2.46
CA VAL A 19 -5.00 -11.47 -2.67
C VAL A 19 -6.31 -10.81 -3.11
N VAL A 20 -6.67 -9.66 -2.53
CA VAL A 20 -7.88 -8.92 -2.92
C VAL A 20 -7.70 -8.08 -4.18
N GLY A 21 -6.51 -8.07 -4.79
CA GLY A 21 -6.21 -7.26 -5.96
C GLY A 21 -6.21 -5.76 -5.66
N ALA A 22 -5.75 -5.35 -4.47
CA ALA A 22 -5.70 -3.95 -4.04
C ALA A 22 -4.88 -3.07 -5.00
N ASP A 23 -3.93 -3.68 -5.71
CA ASP A 23 -3.15 -3.03 -6.77
C ASP A 23 -4.05 -2.41 -7.84
N ASN A 24 -5.25 -2.93 -8.11
CA ASN A 24 -6.17 -2.38 -9.12
C ASN A 24 -6.76 -1.02 -8.73
N PHE A 25 -6.77 -0.70 -7.44
CA PHE A 25 -7.30 0.57 -6.92
C PHE A 25 -6.23 1.67 -6.86
N LEU A 26 -4.97 1.34 -7.13
CA LEU A 26 -3.90 2.34 -7.19
C LEU A 26 -4.11 3.31 -8.37
N PRO A 27 -3.86 4.62 -8.17
CA PRO A 27 -3.96 5.60 -9.24
C PRO A 27 -2.92 5.33 -10.34
N ASN A 28 -3.18 5.79 -11.56
CA ASN A 28 -2.19 5.77 -12.63
C ASN A 28 -1.02 6.69 -12.27
N MET A 29 0.17 6.11 -12.16
CA MET A 29 1.43 6.79 -11.85
C MET A 29 2.19 7.21 -13.12
N GLY A 30 1.64 6.94 -14.31
CA GLY A 30 2.21 7.30 -15.60
C GLY A 30 2.03 8.76 -15.99
N THR A 31 1.85 9.64 -15.01
CA THR A 31 1.61 11.08 -15.21
C THR A 31 2.90 11.89 -15.01
N ASP A 32 2.97 13.08 -15.60
CA ASP A 32 4.16 13.95 -15.42
C ASP A 32 4.38 14.30 -13.95
N ASP A 33 3.29 14.50 -13.19
CA ASP A 33 3.33 14.83 -11.76
C ASP A 33 4.09 13.77 -10.95
N TYR A 34 3.72 12.50 -11.11
CA TYR A 34 4.40 11.39 -10.43
C TYR A 34 5.82 11.16 -10.97
N LEU A 35 5.98 11.11 -12.29
CA LEU A 35 7.28 10.85 -12.92
C LEU A 35 8.31 11.97 -12.66
N SER A 36 7.86 13.19 -12.33
CA SER A 36 8.73 14.29 -11.91
C SER A 36 9.41 14.04 -10.57
N CYS A 37 8.80 13.22 -9.71
CA CYS A 37 9.29 12.87 -8.39
C CYS A 37 10.34 11.75 -8.41
N LEU A 38 10.49 11.05 -9.54
CA LEU A 38 11.40 9.93 -9.70
C LEU A 38 12.84 10.40 -9.99
N SER A 39 13.81 9.66 -9.47
CA SER A 39 15.22 9.84 -9.84
C SER A 39 15.47 9.36 -11.27
N ARG A 40 16.63 9.73 -11.86
CA ARG A 40 17.04 9.21 -13.17
C ARG A 40 17.02 7.68 -13.20
N ALA A 41 17.60 7.04 -12.19
CA ALA A 41 17.67 5.59 -12.10
C ALA A 41 16.27 4.95 -11.98
N ALA A 42 15.34 5.58 -11.27
CA ALA A 42 13.97 5.10 -11.18
C ALA A 42 13.24 5.23 -12.53
N LEU A 43 13.42 6.34 -13.26
CA LEU A 43 12.86 6.50 -14.60
C LEU A 43 13.41 5.49 -15.61
N GLU A 44 14.73 5.23 -15.58
CA GLU A 44 15.36 4.18 -16.39
C GLU A 44 14.87 2.79 -16.00
N GLY A 45 14.59 2.57 -14.71
CA GLY A 45 13.92 1.36 -14.22
C GLY A 45 12.54 1.19 -14.85
N SER A 46 11.71 2.23 -14.83
CA SER A 46 10.38 2.23 -15.45
C SER A 46 10.41 1.97 -16.96
N CYS A 47 11.51 2.27 -17.65
CA CYS A 47 11.65 1.99 -19.08
C CYS A 47 11.77 0.49 -19.39
N LYS A 48 12.28 -0.35 -18.46
CA LYS A 48 12.60 -1.76 -18.74
C LYS A 48 11.40 -2.61 -19.17
N ASP A 49 10.24 -2.30 -18.62
CA ASP A 49 8.98 -3.02 -18.89
C ASP A 49 8.15 -2.35 -20.00
N THR A 50 8.74 -1.40 -20.74
CA THR A 50 8.06 -0.62 -21.77
C THR A 50 8.88 -0.58 -23.06
N PRO A 51 8.26 -0.29 -24.22
CA PRO A 51 8.99 -0.02 -25.46
C PRO A 51 9.71 1.35 -25.47
N VAL A 52 9.70 2.11 -24.37
CA VAL A 52 10.31 3.44 -24.30
C VAL A 52 11.81 3.33 -24.00
N LEU A 53 12.65 3.75 -24.95
CA LEU A 53 14.09 3.79 -24.75
C LEU A 53 14.52 4.95 -23.84
N PRO A 54 15.38 4.72 -22.83
CA PRO A 54 15.98 5.78 -22.03
C PRO A 54 16.73 6.78 -22.91
N ARG A 55 16.37 8.06 -22.83
CA ARG A 55 17.02 9.15 -23.58
C ARG A 55 18.08 9.84 -22.74
N GLN A 56 19.02 10.51 -23.39
CA GLN A 56 20.10 11.26 -22.73
C GLN A 56 19.58 12.35 -21.79
N LYS A 57 18.42 12.93 -22.09
CA LYS A 57 17.73 13.90 -21.22
C LYS A 57 16.58 13.23 -20.48
N VAL A 58 16.60 13.33 -19.16
CA VAL A 58 15.57 12.77 -18.26
C VAL A 58 14.18 13.33 -18.57
N LYS A 59 14.10 14.62 -18.94
CA LYS A 59 12.85 15.26 -19.34
C LYS A 59 12.23 14.59 -20.58
N ASP A 60 13.06 14.22 -21.56
CA ASP A 60 12.57 13.61 -22.79
C ASP A 60 12.13 12.15 -22.56
N THR A 61 12.82 11.43 -21.68
CA THR A 61 12.39 10.09 -21.22
C THR A 61 11.06 10.18 -20.49
N ARG A 62 10.89 11.17 -19.60
CA ARG A 62 9.62 11.37 -18.89
C ARG A 62 8.48 11.66 -19.86
N ILE A 63 8.65 12.58 -20.82
CA ILE A 63 7.62 12.87 -21.81
C ILE A 63 7.23 11.61 -22.60
N ALA A 64 8.22 10.79 -23.00
CA ALA A 64 7.96 9.55 -23.71
C ALA A 64 7.19 8.53 -22.86
N LEU A 65 7.51 8.41 -21.56
CA LEU A 65 6.76 7.56 -20.62
C LEU A 65 5.35 8.07 -20.39
N VAL A 66 5.16 9.38 -20.20
CA VAL A 66 3.82 9.99 -20.04
C VAL A 66 2.95 9.71 -21.27
N GLU A 67 3.52 9.86 -22.47
CA GLU A 67 2.78 9.60 -23.70
C GLU A 67 2.45 8.11 -23.86
N HIS A 68 3.38 7.21 -23.53
CA HIS A 68 3.13 5.77 -23.55
C HIS A 68 2.02 5.35 -22.57
N PHE A 69 2.03 5.91 -21.36
CA PHE A 69 1.04 5.63 -20.32
C PHE A 69 -0.20 6.53 -20.37
N ARG A 70 -0.38 7.29 -21.45
CA ARG A 70 -1.64 8.00 -21.73
C ARG A 70 -2.77 7.01 -22.04
N GLU A 71 -2.45 5.98 -22.81
CA GLU A 71 -3.39 4.91 -23.21
C GLU A 71 -3.27 3.67 -22.30
N GLY A 72 -2.18 3.58 -21.53
CA GLY A 72 -1.89 2.50 -20.61
C GLY A 72 -2.05 2.88 -19.14
N ARG A 73 -1.71 1.93 -18.26
CA ARG A 73 -1.63 2.13 -16.82
C ARG A 73 -0.23 1.83 -16.33
N PHE A 74 0.35 2.74 -15.58
CA PHE A 74 1.62 2.53 -14.88
C PHE A 74 1.41 2.57 -13.38
N VAL A 75 1.94 1.58 -12.69
CA VAL A 75 2.07 1.58 -11.23
C VAL A 75 3.53 1.24 -10.94
N HIS A 76 4.19 2.06 -10.12
CA HIS A 76 5.58 1.82 -9.79
C HIS A 76 5.71 0.57 -8.91
N PRO A 77 6.67 -0.35 -9.15
CA PRO A 77 6.78 -1.60 -8.41
C PRO A 77 6.85 -1.45 -6.88
N ALA A 78 7.51 -0.39 -6.41
CA ALA A 78 7.59 -0.08 -4.97
C ALA A 78 6.25 0.32 -4.31
N ALA A 79 5.20 0.57 -5.11
CA ALA A 79 3.86 0.88 -4.61
C ALA A 79 2.92 -0.34 -4.61
N LEU A 80 3.35 -1.47 -5.18
CA LEU A 80 2.54 -2.69 -5.23
C LEU A 80 2.38 -3.30 -3.84
N PHE A 81 1.24 -3.94 -3.62
CA PHE A 81 0.95 -4.64 -2.36
C PHE A 81 1.70 -5.96 -2.24
N ALA A 82 1.98 -6.63 -3.37
CA ALA A 82 2.73 -7.88 -3.38
C ALA A 82 4.04 -7.77 -2.58
N PRO A 83 4.24 -8.61 -1.54
CA PRO A 83 5.46 -8.55 -0.74
C PRO A 83 6.67 -8.99 -1.57
N ASP A 84 7.83 -8.42 -1.27
CA ASP A 84 9.09 -8.91 -1.81
C ASP A 84 9.31 -10.38 -1.38
N LYS A 85 9.75 -11.23 -2.31
CA LYS A 85 9.90 -12.67 -2.09
C LYS A 85 10.89 -12.98 -0.97
N VAL A 86 11.99 -12.22 -0.87
CA VAL A 86 12.99 -12.43 0.17
C VAL A 86 12.43 -12.02 1.53
N ALA A 87 11.71 -10.91 1.59
CA ALA A 87 10.99 -10.48 2.80
C ALA A 87 9.94 -11.51 3.25
N LEU A 88 9.20 -12.11 2.31
CA LEU A 88 8.21 -13.16 2.57
C LEU A 88 8.83 -14.42 3.18
N LEU A 89 9.90 -14.92 2.57
CA LEU A 89 10.62 -16.08 3.09
C LEU A 89 11.21 -15.81 4.48
N SER A 90 11.77 -14.61 4.69
CA SER A 90 12.30 -14.21 6.00
C SER A 90 11.21 -14.17 7.08
N TRP A 91 10.02 -13.69 6.74
CA TRP A 91 8.90 -13.67 7.68
C TRP A 91 8.38 -15.09 7.97
N LEU A 92 8.21 -15.93 6.95
CA LEU A 92 7.78 -17.32 7.13
C LEU A 92 8.73 -18.09 8.06
N ALA A 93 10.05 -17.94 7.88
CA ALA A 93 11.04 -18.57 8.73
C ALA A 93 10.96 -18.12 10.20
N LYS A 94 10.58 -16.86 10.45
CA LYS A 94 10.44 -16.31 11.81
C LYS A 94 9.16 -16.73 12.53
N ASN A 95 8.11 -17.07 11.79
CA ASN A 95 6.79 -17.40 12.32
C ASN A 95 6.45 -18.89 12.18
N ALA A 96 7.41 -19.72 11.79
CA ALA A 96 7.24 -21.16 11.79
C ALA A 96 7.07 -21.65 13.24
N VAL A 97 5.89 -22.17 13.57
CA VAL A 97 5.63 -22.84 14.84
C VAL A 97 6.36 -24.18 14.79
N ALA A 98 7.22 -24.46 15.78
CA ALA A 98 7.83 -25.77 15.90
C ALA A 98 6.74 -26.79 16.28
N GLU A 99 6.71 -27.95 15.62
CA GLU A 99 5.71 -29.02 15.84
C GLU A 99 5.76 -29.63 17.26
N ASP A 100 6.59 -29.12 18.17
CA ASP A 100 6.82 -29.67 19.52
C ASP A 100 6.00 -28.95 20.62
N ASP A 101 5.16 -27.96 20.26
CA ASP A 101 4.34 -27.18 21.21
C ASP A 101 2.83 -27.51 21.13
N ALA A 102 2.50 -28.73 20.71
CA ALA A 102 1.12 -29.23 20.66
C ALA A 102 0.59 -29.67 22.05
N ALA A 103 0.81 -28.84 23.09
CA ALA A 103 0.30 -29.10 24.43
C ALA A 103 0.05 -27.82 25.25
N ASP A 104 -0.75 -26.89 24.75
CA ASP A 104 -1.62 -26.07 25.62
C ASP A 104 -2.83 -25.54 24.83
N ASP A 105 -3.84 -26.39 24.71
CA ASP A 105 -5.15 -26.03 24.16
C ASP A 105 -5.96 -25.32 25.27
N GLN A 106 -5.61 -24.06 25.55
CA GLN A 106 -6.44 -23.19 26.39
C GLN A 106 -7.28 -22.28 25.50
N VAL A 107 -8.47 -22.79 25.17
CA VAL A 107 -9.58 -21.99 24.69
C VAL A 107 -10.00 -21.00 25.78
N GLU A 108 -9.55 -19.75 25.70
CA GLU A 108 -10.20 -18.66 26.44
C GLU A 108 -11.56 -18.37 25.78
N ASP A 109 -12.62 -18.80 26.46
CA ASP A 109 -14.02 -18.52 26.17
C ASP A 109 -14.27 -16.99 26.20
N PRO A 110 -14.79 -16.36 25.12
CA PRO A 110 -15.21 -14.98 25.18
C PRO A 110 -16.58 -14.91 25.88
N GLU A 111 -16.56 -14.83 27.21
CA GLU A 111 -17.75 -14.51 28.01
C GLU A 111 -18.36 -13.20 27.47
N ALA A 112 -19.60 -13.34 27.00
CA ALA A 112 -20.42 -12.28 26.44
C ALA A 112 -20.83 -11.30 27.55
N GLY A 113 -20.20 -10.13 27.59
CA GLY A 113 -20.64 -9.00 28.40
C GLY A 113 -21.70 -8.17 27.68
N ASP A 114 -22.94 -8.66 27.66
CA ASP A 114 -24.13 -7.85 27.38
C ASP A 114 -24.52 -7.08 28.65
N THR A 115 -24.42 -5.75 28.59
CA THR A 115 -25.23 -4.87 29.45
C THR A 115 -25.62 -3.65 28.62
N ASP A 116 -26.78 -3.80 27.98
CA ASP A 116 -27.76 -2.74 27.73
C ASP A 116 -27.93 -1.83 28.98
N ASP A 117 -27.82 -0.51 28.79
CA ASP A 117 -28.88 0.47 29.12
C ASP A 117 -28.38 1.92 28.95
N GLY A 118 -29.11 2.74 28.17
CA GLY A 118 -29.14 4.19 28.37
C GLY A 118 -28.89 5.08 27.16
N GLU A 119 -29.83 5.14 26.21
CA GLU A 119 -29.95 6.27 25.29
C GLU A 119 -30.24 7.58 26.06
N VAL A 120 -29.46 8.64 25.80
CA VAL A 120 -29.98 10.01 25.83
C VAL A 120 -29.48 10.78 24.62
N LEU A 121 -30.45 11.14 23.79
CA LEU A 121 -30.36 12.07 22.67
C LEU A 121 -30.15 13.49 23.21
N ASP A 122 -29.18 14.22 22.69
CA ASP A 122 -29.33 15.67 22.51
C ASP A 122 -28.75 16.11 21.15
N ASP A 123 -29.65 16.13 20.15
CA ASP A 123 -29.57 17.08 19.05
C ASP A 123 -30.12 18.43 19.55
N GLU A 124 -29.48 19.51 19.09
CA GLU A 124 -30.02 20.87 18.95
C GLU A 124 -29.88 21.85 20.14
N ALA A 125 -28.84 22.70 20.09
CA ALA A 125 -28.96 24.11 20.50
C ALA A 125 -27.91 25.00 19.80
N PHE A 126 -28.14 25.27 18.51
CA PHE A 126 -27.54 26.43 17.82
C PHE A 126 -28.33 27.71 18.20
N ARG A 127 -27.73 28.59 19.02
CA ARG A 127 -28.03 30.05 19.26
C ARG A 127 -27.24 30.52 20.50
N GLU A 128 -26.69 31.72 20.66
CA GLU A 128 -26.73 33.02 19.98
C GLU A 128 -25.61 33.93 20.57
N ALA A 129 -25.30 35.01 19.84
CA ALA A 129 -24.42 36.17 20.02
C ALA A 129 -23.96 36.66 21.42
N ALA A 130 -22.84 37.42 21.40
CA ALA A 130 -22.72 38.66 22.17
C ALA A 130 -21.86 39.69 21.40
N GLU A 131 -22.28 40.95 21.53
CA GLU A 131 -21.85 42.21 20.88
C GLU A 131 -20.35 42.54 20.84
#